data_AF-A0A2I1DL18-F1
#
_entry.id   AF-A0A2I1DL18-F1
#
_cell.length_a   1.000
_cell.length_b   1.000
_cell.length_c   1.000
_cell.angle_alpha   90.00
_cell.angle_beta   90.00
_cell.angle_gamma   90.00
#
_symmetry.space_group_name_H-M   'P 1'
#
loop_
_entity.id
_entity.type
_entity.pdbx_description
1 polymer ?
#
loop_
_entity_poly.entity_id
_entity_poly.type
_entity_poly.pdbx_seq_one_letter_code
_entity_poly.pdbx_strand_id
1 'polypeptide(L)'
;MIRVLGNMLALSMLALAIPAWAAEPVAHDQTYVNLFGGNTFFSSASGLAQHDSGPVLGLRLGQRLDGHLGVEAQVAAAFAHLQDIAPHSKAAEANQFSGALLGNVYAFNSPNTPFLTLGLGASSNRFNQDIGRGTSLMGVFGLGYQYALGDHFGLRLDVQDQLLFDSPTPNAANLNNIQVTGGISYFWGGSKKTSFPIIGPSRP
;
A
#
# COMPACT_ATOMS: atom_id res chain seq x y z
N MET A 1 -13.95 3.60 23.13
CA MET A 1 -13.68 2.46 22.22
C MET A 1 -14.87 2.08 21.33
N ILE A 2 -16.12 2.04 21.82
CA ILE A 2 -17.29 1.58 21.04
C ILE A 2 -17.63 2.46 19.81
N ARG A 3 -17.35 3.77 19.87
CA ARG A 3 -17.67 4.71 18.76
C ARG A 3 -16.71 4.62 17.55
N VAL A 4 -15.47 4.21 17.76
CA VAL A 4 -14.47 4.09 16.67
C VAL A 4 -14.74 2.81 15.86
N LEU A 5 -15.15 1.74 16.53
CA LEU A 5 -15.53 0.48 15.89
C LEU A 5 -16.80 0.61 15.04
N GLY A 6 -17.79 1.39 15.50
CA GLY A 6 -19.01 1.68 14.74
C GLY A 6 -18.76 2.47 13.47
N ASN A 7 -17.83 3.44 13.51
CA ASN A 7 -17.48 4.24 12.33
C ASN A 7 -16.63 3.45 11.31
N MET A 8 -15.79 2.51 11.76
CA MET A 8 -15.08 1.59 10.86
C MET A 8 -16.03 0.57 10.19
N LEU A 9 -17.05 0.10 10.90
CA LEU A 9 -18.10 -0.75 10.32
C LEU A 9 -18.92 -0.01 9.26
N ALA A 10 -19.24 1.27 9.50
CA ALA A 10 -19.99 2.08 8.55
C ALA A 10 -19.19 2.37 7.26
N LEU A 11 -17.88 2.61 7.36
CA LEU A 11 -17.01 2.79 6.19
C LEU A 11 -16.83 1.50 5.38
N SER A 12 -16.71 0.35 6.05
CA SER A 12 -16.60 -0.95 5.40
C SER A 12 -17.91 -1.39 4.74
N MET A 13 -19.07 -1.01 5.30
CA MET A 13 -20.37 -1.20 4.64
C MET A 13 -20.58 -0.28 3.44
N LEU A 14 -20.03 0.95 3.45
CA LEU A 14 -20.14 1.87 2.31
C LEU A 14 -19.25 1.42 1.13
N ALA A 15 -18.11 0.78 1.41
CA ALA A 15 -17.26 0.17 0.37
C ALA A 15 -17.92 -1.03 -0.33
N LEU A 16 -18.90 -1.69 0.31
CA LEU A 16 -19.68 -2.78 -0.26
C LEU A 16 -20.91 -2.32 -1.08
N ALA A 17 -21.23 -1.03 -1.06
CA ALA A 17 -22.42 -0.48 -1.71
C ALA A 17 -22.18 -0.04 -3.18
N ILE A 18 -21.00 -0.28 -3.74
CA ILE A 18 -20.73 0.00 -5.16
C ILE A 18 -21.39 -1.11 -5.99
N PRO A 19 -22.37 -0.80 -6.86
CA PRO A 19 -23.07 -1.82 -7.64
C PRO A 19 -22.08 -2.54 -8.56
N ALA A 20 -21.90 -3.84 -8.32
CA ALA A 20 -21.10 -4.79 -9.10
C ALA A 20 -21.67 -5.11 -10.49
N TRP A 21 -22.33 -4.15 -11.13
CA TRP A 21 -23.08 -4.34 -12.37
C TRP A 21 -22.37 -3.64 -13.53
N ALA A 22 -21.19 -4.17 -13.85
CA ALA A 22 -20.69 -4.20 -15.21
C ALA A 22 -19.92 -5.53 -15.29
N ALA A 23 -20.26 -6.37 -16.26
CA ALA A 23 -19.48 -7.56 -16.59
C ALA A 23 -18.13 -7.09 -17.18
N GLU A 24 -17.25 -6.61 -16.31
CA GLU A 24 -15.92 -6.17 -16.68
C GLU A 24 -15.04 -7.39 -16.98
N PRO A 25 -14.07 -7.27 -17.89
CA PRO A 25 -13.15 -8.35 -18.20
C PRO A 25 -12.50 -8.90 -16.93
N VAL A 26 -12.48 -10.22 -16.78
CA VAL A 26 -11.83 -10.93 -15.67
C VAL A 26 -10.37 -10.49 -15.57
N ALA A 27 -10.04 -9.75 -14.50
CA ALA A 27 -8.67 -9.33 -14.20
C ALA A 27 -7.93 -10.51 -13.56
N HIS A 28 -7.30 -11.34 -14.38
CA HIS A 28 -6.45 -12.45 -13.96
C HIS A 28 -5.19 -12.44 -14.83
N ASP A 29 -4.08 -12.96 -14.30
CA ASP A 29 -2.76 -13.00 -14.95
C ASP A 29 -2.22 -11.63 -15.37
N GLN A 30 -2.57 -10.58 -14.64
CA GLN A 30 -2.10 -9.22 -14.89
C GLN A 30 -0.93 -8.87 -13.98
N THR A 31 0.21 -8.54 -14.56
CA THR A 31 1.32 -7.92 -13.86
C THR A 31 1.16 -6.41 -13.89
N TYR A 32 1.58 -5.72 -12.85
CA TYR A 32 1.53 -4.27 -12.82
C TYR A 32 2.66 -3.66 -12.00
N VAL A 33 2.97 -2.41 -12.34
CA VAL A 33 3.78 -1.52 -11.52
C VAL A 33 2.87 -0.39 -11.03
N ASN A 34 3.03 -0.01 -9.78
CA ASN A 34 2.28 1.07 -9.17
C ASN A 34 3.26 2.07 -8.56
N LEU A 35 3.16 3.33 -9.00
CA LEU A 35 3.81 4.45 -8.33
C LEU A 35 2.78 5.07 -7.38
N PHE A 36 3.11 5.16 -6.10
CA PHE A 36 2.20 5.71 -5.10
C PHE A 36 2.85 6.80 -4.26
N GLY A 37 2.00 7.68 -3.74
CA GLY A 37 2.35 8.71 -2.78
C GLY A 37 1.21 8.99 -1.81
N GLY A 38 1.54 9.61 -0.69
CA GLY A 38 0.56 9.96 0.33
C GLY A 38 1.20 10.41 1.62
N ASN A 39 0.59 10.04 2.75
CA ASN A 39 1.10 10.37 4.07
C ASN A 39 1.16 9.12 4.97
N THR A 40 2.22 9.04 5.76
CA THR A 40 2.33 8.11 6.89
C THR A 40 2.06 8.88 8.17
N PHE A 41 1.10 8.40 8.95
CA PHE A 41 0.78 8.88 10.29
C PHE A 41 1.53 8.03 11.30
N PHE A 42 2.49 8.64 11.99
CA PHE A 42 3.39 7.95 12.90
C PHE A 42 2.77 7.84 14.29
N SER A 43 2.96 6.69 14.95
CA SER A 43 2.60 6.58 16.37
C SER A 43 3.45 7.53 17.22
N SER A 44 2.83 8.23 18.18
CA SER A 44 3.51 9.12 19.12
C SER A 44 4.58 8.41 19.96
N ALA A 45 4.47 7.09 20.12
CA ALA A 45 5.44 6.25 20.83
C ALA A 45 6.75 6.01 20.05
N SER A 46 6.83 6.43 18.78
CA SER A 46 8.00 6.25 17.92
C SER A 46 9.13 7.27 18.15
N GLY A 47 8.89 8.33 18.93
CA GLY A 47 9.83 9.45 19.11
C GLY A 47 9.96 10.38 17.89
N LEU A 48 9.17 10.15 16.84
CA LEU A 48 9.07 10.98 15.64
C LEU A 48 7.83 11.87 15.77
N ALA A 49 7.90 13.01 16.48
CA ALA A 49 6.72 13.84 16.69
C ALA A 49 7.01 15.34 16.82
N GLN A 50 6.79 16.08 15.73
CA GLN A 50 6.26 17.46 15.83
C GLN A 50 5.16 17.72 14.78
N HIS A 51 5.12 16.91 13.71
CA HIS A 51 3.98 16.79 12.80
C HIS A 51 3.55 15.31 12.75
N ASP A 52 2.30 15.03 13.14
CA ASP A 52 1.69 13.69 13.25
C ASP A 52 1.61 12.90 11.92
N SER A 53 2.21 13.43 10.85
CA SER A 53 2.23 12.85 9.52
C SER A 53 3.48 13.28 8.74
N GLY A 54 4.08 12.38 7.97
CA GLY A 54 5.11 12.70 6.98
C GLY A 54 4.73 12.20 5.59
N PRO A 55 5.15 12.91 4.52
CA PRO A 55 4.89 12.45 3.17
C PRO A 55 5.60 11.11 2.91
N VAL A 56 4.96 10.25 2.12
CA VAL A 56 5.52 8.97 1.68
C VAL A 56 5.40 8.84 0.18
N LEU A 57 6.42 8.25 -0.43
CA LEU A 57 6.46 7.88 -1.83
C LEU A 57 6.99 6.46 -1.95
N GLY A 58 6.52 5.71 -2.93
CA GLY A 58 6.98 4.36 -3.13
C GLY A 58 6.55 3.74 -4.45
N LEU A 59 7.06 2.53 -4.66
CA LEU A 59 6.80 1.73 -5.85
C LEU A 59 6.37 0.33 -5.42
N ARG A 60 5.34 -0.21 -6.08
CA ARG A 60 4.93 -1.60 -5.97
C ARG A 60 5.06 -2.29 -7.31
N LEU A 61 5.50 -3.53 -7.29
CA LEU A 61 5.44 -4.45 -8.41
C LEU A 61 4.56 -5.62 -7.99
N GLY A 62 3.50 -5.88 -8.75
CA GLY A 62 2.50 -6.86 -8.39
C GLY A 62 2.12 -7.78 -9.54
N GLN A 63 1.54 -8.92 -9.18
CA GLN A 63 0.89 -9.83 -10.10
C GLN A 63 -0.44 -10.29 -9.51
N ARG A 64 -1.51 -10.15 -10.29
CA ARG A 64 -2.81 -10.78 -10.01
C ARG A 64 -2.75 -12.20 -10.54
N LEU A 65 -2.66 -13.16 -9.61
CA LEU A 65 -2.52 -14.58 -9.91
C LEU A 65 -3.86 -15.20 -10.33
N ASP A 66 -4.96 -14.69 -9.80
CA ASP A 66 -6.33 -15.10 -10.13
C ASP A 66 -7.29 -13.93 -9.89
N GLY A 67 -8.58 -14.10 -10.21
CA GLY A 67 -9.64 -13.14 -9.97
C GLY A 67 -9.75 -12.67 -8.53
N HIS A 68 -9.25 -13.43 -7.56
CA HIS A 68 -9.33 -13.11 -6.13
C HIS A 68 -7.98 -12.97 -5.42
N LEU A 69 -6.87 -13.34 -6.05
CA LEU A 69 -5.56 -13.38 -5.39
C LEU A 69 -4.50 -12.62 -6.17
N GLY A 70 -3.65 -11.91 -5.44
CA GLY A 70 -2.47 -11.28 -6.00
C GLY A 70 -1.33 -11.23 -5.00
N VAL A 71 -0.14 -11.01 -5.51
CA VAL A 71 1.09 -10.84 -4.74
C VAL A 71 1.79 -9.56 -5.18
N GLU A 72 2.44 -8.87 -4.25
CA GLU A 72 3.18 -7.64 -4.50
C GLU A 72 4.48 -7.60 -3.72
N ALA A 73 5.48 -6.95 -4.31
CA ALA A 73 6.63 -6.41 -3.60
C ALA A 73 6.51 -4.89 -3.58
N GLN A 74 6.70 -4.29 -2.40
CA GLN A 74 6.62 -2.86 -2.17
C GLN A 74 7.94 -2.33 -1.61
N VAL A 75 8.34 -1.15 -2.07
CA VAL A 75 9.33 -0.30 -1.42
C VAL A 75 8.76 1.10 -1.21
N ALA A 76 9.05 1.72 -0.07
CA ALA A 76 8.57 3.06 0.26
C ALA A 76 9.61 3.85 1.05
N ALA A 77 9.59 5.17 0.86
CA ALA A 77 10.37 6.14 1.61
C ALA A 77 9.41 7.16 2.23
N ALA A 78 9.37 7.23 3.56
CA ALA A 78 8.62 8.21 4.32
C ALA A 78 9.58 9.23 4.96
N PHE A 79 9.25 10.50 4.81
CA PHE A 79 10.09 11.61 5.27
C PHE A 79 9.48 12.19 6.54
N ALA A 80 10.13 11.97 7.69
CA ALA A 80 9.70 12.45 9.00
C ALA A 80 10.68 13.51 9.54
N HIS A 81 10.19 14.34 10.46
CA HIS A 81 11.01 15.31 11.18
C HIS A 81 11.19 14.85 12.63
N LEU A 82 12.42 14.86 13.15
CA LEU A 82 12.70 14.51 14.54
C LEU A 82 12.27 15.62 15.48
N GLN A 83 11.85 15.22 16.67
CA GLN A 83 11.49 16.12 17.76
C GLN A 83 12.73 16.90 18.25
N ASP A 84 12.57 18.21 18.48
CA ASP A 84 13.55 19.17 18.99
C ASP A 84 14.53 18.54 20.00
N ILE A 85 15.79 18.32 19.59
CA ILE A 85 16.88 18.09 20.53
C ILE A 85 17.38 19.47 20.99
N ALA A 86 16.64 20.12 21.89
CA ALA A 86 16.94 21.46 22.43
C ALA A 86 16.76 22.64 21.45
N PRO A 87 16.38 23.84 21.92
CA PRO A 87 15.90 24.96 21.10
C PRO A 87 16.93 25.61 20.16
N HIS A 88 18.12 25.01 20.01
CA HIS A 88 19.22 25.48 19.15
C HIS A 88 19.78 24.37 18.22
N SER A 89 19.21 23.16 18.20
CA SER A 89 19.58 22.16 17.19
C SER A 89 18.68 22.30 15.97
N LYS A 90 19.28 22.25 14.78
CA LYS A 90 18.52 22.19 13.53
C LYS A 90 17.62 20.96 13.60
N ALA A 91 16.32 21.12 13.34
CA ALA A 91 15.36 20.02 13.21
C ALA A 91 16.01 18.87 12.44
N ALA A 92 16.29 17.77 13.11
CA ALA A 92 17.00 16.66 12.49
C ALA A 92 16.01 15.90 11.61
N GLU A 93 16.31 15.73 10.33
CA GLU A 93 15.48 14.93 9.44
C GLU A 93 15.61 13.44 9.81
N ALA A 94 14.49 12.71 9.85
CA ALA A 94 14.45 11.26 9.98
C ALA A 94 13.74 10.66 8.77
N ASN A 95 14.48 9.87 7.99
CA ASN A 95 13.92 9.20 6.84
C ASN A 95 13.70 7.71 7.16
N GLN A 96 12.49 7.24 6.92
CA GLN A 96 12.12 5.83 7.05
C GLN A 96 12.07 5.19 5.66
N PHE A 97 12.81 4.10 5.49
CA PHE A 97 12.79 3.29 4.26
C PHE A 97 12.25 1.90 4.59
N SER A 98 11.18 1.50 3.92
CA SER A 98 10.53 0.22 4.15
C SER A 98 10.45 -0.62 2.88
N GLY A 99 10.58 -1.92 3.02
CA GLY A 99 10.31 -2.91 1.98
C GLY A 99 9.42 -4.03 2.51
N ALA A 100 8.46 -4.49 1.71
CA ALA A 100 7.52 -5.54 2.11
C ALA A 100 7.11 -6.45 0.95
N LEU A 101 6.78 -7.70 1.28
CA LEU A 101 6.06 -8.63 0.42
C LEU A 101 4.62 -8.72 0.92
N LEU A 102 3.67 -8.57 0.00
CA LEU A 102 2.25 -8.46 0.29
C LEU A 102 1.47 -9.51 -0.50
N GLY A 103 0.48 -10.12 0.13
CA GLY A 103 -0.59 -10.86 -0.50
C GLY A 103 -1.87 -10.02 -0.49
N ASN A 104 -2.63 -10.04 -1.58
CA ASN A 104 -3.88 -9.33 -1.74
C ASN A 104 -5.02 -10.28 -2.02
N VAL A 105 -6.14 -10.05 -1.33
CA VAL A 105 -7.40 -10.75 -1.55
C VAL A 105 -8.41 -9.76 -2.11
N TYR A 106 -8.79 -9.95 -3.37
CA TYR A 106 -9.77 -9.10 -4.07
C TYR A 106 -11.18 -9.62 -3.84
N ALA A 107 -12.10 -8.73 -3.44
CA ALA A 107 -13.47 -9.11 -3.11
C ALA A 107 -14.23 -9.64 -4.33
N PHE A 108 -14.02 -8.99 -5.49
CA PHE A 108 -14.70 -9.33 -6.73
C PHE A 108 -13.70 -9.71 -7.82
N ASN A 109 -14.10 -10.66 -8.66
CA ASN A 109 -13.42 -10.99 -9.90
C ASN A 109 -13.68 -9.92 -10.98
N SER A 110 -13.23 -8.72 -10.69
CA SER A 110 -13.41 -7.50 -11.46
C SER A 110 -12.10 -6.69 -11.43
N PRO A 111 -11.76 -5.92 -12.47
CA PRO A 111 -10.64 -4.98 -12.43
C PRO A 111 -10.92 -3.83 -11.45
N ASN A 112 -12.21 -3.52 -11.22
CA ASN A 112 -12.71 -2.55 -10.25
C ASN A 112 -13.16 -3.25 -8.97
N THR A 113 -12.30 -3.28 -7.95
CA THR A 113 -12.53 -4.17 -6.81
C THR A 113 -11.84 -3.66 -5.54
N PRO A 114 -12.52 -3.72 -4.38
CA PRO A 114 -11.86 -3.56 -3.10
C PRO A 114 -11.02 -4.81 -2.81
N PHE A 115 -9.93 -4.62 -2.06
CA PHE A 115 -9.06 -5.70 -1.64
C PHE A 115 -8.58 -5.52 -0.21
N LEU A 116 -8.20 -6.64 0.40
CA LEU A 116 -7.47 -6.69 1.65
C LEU A 116 -6.02 -7.08 1.37
N THR A 117 -5.11 -6.52 2.14
CA THR A 117 -3.67 -6.73 2.01
C THR A 117 -3.12 -7.27 3.32
N LEU A 118 -2.28 -8.29 3.24
CA LEU A 118 -1.51 -8.79 4.37
C LEU A 118 -0.07 -9.05 3.91
N GLY A 119 0.91 -8.69 4.72
CA GLY A 119 2.30 -8.84 4.32
C GLY A 119 3.29 -8.77 5.46
N LEU A 120 4.54 -9.04 5.09
CA LEU A 120 5.69 -9.00 5.97
C LEU A 120 6.82 -8.24 5.27
N GLY A 121 7.60 -7.52 6.04
CA GLY A 121 8.64 -6.66 5.54
C GLY A 121 9.63 -6.24 6.62
N ALA A 122 10.43 -5.26 6.27
CA ALA A 122 11.33 -4.60 7.20
C ALA A 122 11.32 -3.10 6.94
N SER A 123 11.51 -2.33 8.01
CA SER A 123 11.66 -0.88 7.96
C SER A 123 12.98 -0.49 8.59
N SER A 124 13.65 0.47 7.97
CA SER A 124 14.90 1.03 8.47
C SER A 124 14.77 2.54 8.63
N ASN A 125 15.00 3.01 9.85
CA ASN A 125 14.98 4.43 10.17
C ASN A 125 16.43 4.94 10.12
N ARG A 126 16.69 5.95 9.27
CA ARG A 126 17.92 6.73 9.29
C ARG A 126 17.67 8.01 10.07
N PHE A 127 18.22 8.07 11.27
CA PHE A 127 18.38 9.28 12.06
C PHE A 127 19.67 9.97 11.60
N ASN A 128 19.72 11.31 11.63
CA ASN A 128 20.90 12.06 11.17
C ASN A 128 22.17 11.62 11.93
N GLN A 129 23.33 11.81 11.30
CA GLN A 129 24.62 11.07 11.37
C GLN A 129 25.16 10.53 12.72
N ASP A 130 24.59 10.91 13.86
CA ASP A 130 25.09 10.60 15.20
C ASP A 130 24.28 9.53 15.97
N ILE A 131 23.09 9.14 15.50
CA ILE A 131 22.14 8.30 16.29
C ILE A 131 22.00 6.84 15.78
N GLY A 132 22.70 6.48 14.70
CA GLY A 132 22.75 5.09 14.20
C GLY A 132 21.52 4.66 13.39
N ARG A 133 21.60 3.44 12.82
CA ARG A 133 20.57 2.84 11.94
C ARG A 133 19.86 1.71 12.69
N GLY A 134 18.55 1.83 12.87
CA GLY A 134 17.70 0.75 13.35
C GLY A 134 17.03 0.04 12.16
N THR A 135 16.96 -1.29 12.20
CA THR A 135 16.15 -2.09 11.29
C THR A 135 15.18 -2.91 12.12
N SER A 136 13.89 -2.80 11.83
CA SER A 136 12.82 -3.50 12.53
C SER A 136 12.03 -4.34 11.55
N LEU A 137 11.61 -5.52 11.99
CA LEU A 137 10.65 -6.33 11.24
C LEU A 137 9.30 -5.62 11.22
N MET A 138 8.56 -5.80 10.13
CA MET A 138 7.32 -5.09 9.89
C MET A 138 6.24 -6.07 9.42
N GLY A 139 5.11 -6.11 10.12
CA GLY A 139 3.86 -6.65 9.60
C GLY A 139 3.11 -5.57 8.85
N VAL A 140 2.43 -5.94 7.76
CA VAL A 140 1.58 -5.02 7.00
C VAL A 140 0.18 -5.60 6.94
N PHE A 141 -0.82 -4.82 7.35
CA PHE A 141 -2.22 -5.15 7.15
C PHE A 141 -2.91 -3.95 6.53
N GLY A 142 -3.73 -4.14 5.50
CA GLY A 142 -4.34 -3.02 4.82
C GLY A 142 -5.62 -3.38 4.07
N LEU A 143 -6.26 -2.32 3.60
CA LEU A 143 -7.39 -2.39 2.71
C LEU A 143 -7.21 -1.34 1.62
N GLY A 144 -7.73 -1.62 0.44
CA GLY A 144 -7.66 -0.68 -0.66
C GLY A 144 -8.74 -0.90 -1.69
N TYR A 145 -8.73 -0.03 -2.69
CA TYR A 145 -9.61 -0.12 -3.84
C TYR A 145 -8.80 0.11 -5.10
N GLN A 146 -8.99 -0.77 -6.07
CA GLN A 146 -8.42 -0.65 -7.41
C GLN A 146 -9.52 -0.25 -8.38
N TYR A 147 -9.21 0.74 -9.23
CA TYR A 147 -10.07 1.19 -10.31
C TYR A 147 -9.28 1.19 -11.63
N ALA A 148 -9.68 0.40 -12.62
CA ALA A 148 -9.08 0.39 -13.93
C ALA A 148 -9.54 1.57 -14.79
N LEU A 149 -8.59 2.17 -15.49
CA LEU A 149 -8.75 3.21 -16.49
C LEU A 149 -8.34 2.64 -17.85
N GLY A 150 -9.29 1.98 -18.51
CA GLY A 150 -9.02 1.26 -19.76
C GLY A 150 -8.20 -0.02 -19.52
N ASP A 151 -7.42 -0.41 -20.54
CA ASP A 151 -6.76 -1.73 -20.55
C ASP A 151 -5.40 -1.75 -19.82
N HIS A 152 -4.75 -0.59 -19.71
CA HIS A 152 -3.36 -0.51 -19.27
C HIS A 152 -3.13 0.35 -18.04
N PHE A 153 -4.09 1.20 -17.65
CA PHE A 153 -3.91 2.08 -16.52
C PHE A 153 -4.94 1.80 -15.44
N GLY A 154 -4.64 2.21 -14.22
CA GLY A 154 -5.63 2.24 -13.15
C GLY A 154 -5.18 3.13 -12.01
N LEU A 155 -6.14 3.48 -11.18
CA LEU A 155 -5.94 4.20 -9.94
C LEU A 155 -6.07 3.22 -8.79
N ARG A 156 -5.33 3.49 -7.73
CA ARG A 156 -5.36 2.70 -6.52
C ARG A 156 -5.36 3.62 -5.31
N LEU A 157 -6.20 3.29 -4.33
CA LEU A 157 -6.19 3.89 -3.01
C LEU A 157 -5.94 2.79 -1.99
N ASP A 158 -5.05 3.03 -1.04
CA ASP A 158 -4.72 2.09 0.03
C ASP A 158 -4.68 2.79 1.39
N VAL A 159 -5.11 2.06 2.41
CA VAL A 159 -4.84 2.33 3.81
C VAL A 159 -4.14 1.12 4.39
N GLN A 160 -2.90 1.28 4.83
CA GLN A 160 -2.07 0.20 5.37
C GLN A 160 -1.59 0.54 6.77
N ASP A 161 -1.79 -0.37 7.72
CA ASP A 161 -1.15 -0.34 9.03
C ASP A 161 0.16 -1.12 8.97
N GLN A 162 1.25 -0.44 9.30
CA GLN A 162 2.59 -1.00 9.40
C GLN A 162 2.92 -1.24 10.88
N LEU A 163 2.90 -2.51 11.27
CA LEU A 163 3.19 -3.01 12.61
C LEU A 163 4.70 -3.27 12.73
N LEU A 164 5.45 -2.37 13.36
CA LEU A 164 6.89 -2.55 13.57
C LEU A 164 7.14 -3.34 14.86
N PHE A 165 7.74 -4.52 14.70
CA PHE A 165 8.18 -5.40 15.79
C PHE A 165 9.61 -5.05 16.20
N ASP A 166 9.94 -5.25 17.48
CA ASP A 166 11.28 -5.01 18.04
C ASP A 166 11.84 -3.61 17.76
N SER A 167 11.00 -2.58 17.87
CA SER A 167 11.48 -1.20 17.81
C SER A 167 12.26 -0.89 19.10
N PRO A 168 13.49 -0.33 19.01
CA PRO A 168 14.31 0.01 20.18
C PRO A 168 13.78 1.29 20.86
N THR A 169 12.52 1.26 21.30
CA THR A 169 11.89 2.32 22.09
C THR A 169 11.84 1.91 23.57
N PRO A 170 11.84 2.87 24.51
CA PRO A 170 11.91 2.60 25.95
C PRO A 170 10.77 1.72 26.52
N ASN A 171 9.69 1.53 25.75
CA ASN A 171 8.49 0.83 26.20
C ASN A 171 8.20 -0.51 25.51
N ALA A 172 9.15 -1.07 24.72
CA ALA A 172 9.05 -2.40 24.11
C ALA A 172 7.68 -2.72 23.47
N ALA A 173 7.00 -1.69 22.94
CA ALA A 173 5.66 -1.78 22.41
C ALA A 173 5.71 -1.80 20.89
N ASN A 174 4.88 -2.63 20.26
CA ASN A 174 4.70 -2.62 18.81
C ASN A 174 4.26 -1.22 18.37
N LEU A 175 4.98 -0.66 17.40
CA LEU A 175 4.63 0.65 16.82
C LEU A 175 3.73 0.43 15.62
N ASN A 176 2.63 1.19 15.54
CA ASN A 176 1.69 1.13 14.43
C ASN A 176 1.80 2.44 13.63
N ASN A 177 2.15 2.35 12.36
CA ASN A 177 2.21 3.49 11.45
C ASN A 177 1.15 3.32 10.38
N ILE A 178 0.18 4.23 10.33
CA ILE A 178 -0.91 4.17 9.35
C ILE A 178 -0.49 4.94 8.11
N GLN A 179 -0.43 4.28 6.98
CA GLN A 179 -0.12 4.85 5.68
C GLN A 179 -1.39 4.96 4.84
N VAL A 180 -1.68 6.17 4.38
CA VAL A 180 -2.76 6.44 3.42
C VAL A 180 -2.13 6.88 2.11
N THR A 181 -2.32 6.09 1.04
CA THR A 181 -1.66 6.32 -0.25
C THR A 181 -2.65 6.28 -1.40
N GLY A 182 -2.39 7.11 -2.40
CA GLY A 182 -2.96 6.98 -3.74
C GLY A 182 -1.87 6.71 -4.76
N GLY A 183 -2.17 5.97 -5.80
CA GLY A 183 -1.21 5.62 -6.82
C GLY A 183 -1.81 5.39 -8.19
N ILE A 184 -0.92 5.39 -9.19
CA ILE A 184 -1.23 5.07 -10.57
C ILE A 184 -0.56 3.75 -10.89
N SER A 185 -1.35 2.79 -11.37
CA SER A 185 -0.92 1.49 -11.83
C SER A 185 -0.83 1.46 -13.35
N TYR A 186 0.21 0.82 -13.86
CA TYR A 186 0.30 0.39 -15.25
C TYR A 186 0.26 -1.14 -15.30
N PHE A 187 -0.68 -1.72 -16.07
CA PHE A 187 -0.95 -3.14 -16.19
C PHE A 187 -0.47 -3.69 -17.53
N TRP A 188 0.11 -4.89 -17.49
CA TRP A 188 0.46 -5.67 -18.67
C TRP A 188 0.24 -7.17 -18.42
N GLY A 189 0.09 -7.94 -19.50
CA GLY A 189 -0.32 -9.34 -19.41
C GLY A 189 -1.84 -9.51 -19.33
N GLY A 190 -2.29 -10.72 -19.02
CA GLY A 190 -3.71 -11.09 -18.94
C GLY A 190 -4.23 -11.93 -20.12
N SER A 191 -5.21 -12.78 -19.81
CA SER A 191 -5.71 -13.83 -20.70
C SER A 191 -6.85 -13.35 -21.62
N LYS A 192 -6.55 -12.44 -22.57
CA LYS A 192 -7.23 -12.15 -23.90
C LYS A 192 -7.12 -10.66 -24.27
N LYS A 193 -6.95 -10.23 -25.54
CA LYS A 193 -7.26 -10.87 -26.84
C LYS A 193 -6.05 -10.96 -27.79
N THR A 194 -6.02 -12.08 -28.51
CA THR A 194 -5.21 -12.40 -29.69
C THR A 194 -4.86 -11.21 -30.58
N SER A 195 -3.56 -11.03 -30.84
CA SER A 195 -2.97 -9.96 -31.64
C SER A 195 -3.17 -10.12 -33.17
N PHE A 196 -3.87 -11.16 -33.63
CA PHE A 196 -4.00 -11.44 -35.06
C PHE A 196 -5.43 -11.85 -35.43
N PRO A 197 -6.08 -11.19 -36.42
CA PRO A 197 -7.25 -11.77 -37.05
C PRO A 197 -6.80 -13.05 -37.75
N ILE A 198 -7.33 -14.20 -37.32
CA ILE A 198 -7.28 -15.42 -38.14
C ILE A 198 -8.19 -15.14 -39.33
N ILE A 199 -7.63 -14.65 -40.43
CA ILE A 199 -8.28 -14.67 -41.73
C ILE A 199 -8.38 -16.15 -42.10
N GLY A 200 -9.52 -16.77 -41.82
CA GLY A 200 -9.81 -18.11 -42.31
C GLY A 200 -9.76 -18.12 -43.83
N PRO A 201 -9.33 -19.22 -44.47
CA PRO A 201 -9.28 -19.28 -45.93
C PRO A 201 -10.68 -19.00 -46.50
N SER A 202 -10.74 -18.01 -47.40
CA SER A 202 -11.93 -17.77 -48.22
C SER A 202 -12.25 -19.05 -48.98
N ARG A 203 -13.38 -19.68 -48.65
CA ARG A 203 -13.83 -20.87 -49.38
C ARG A 203 -14.16 -20.46 -50.84
N PRO A 204 -13.68 -21.20 -51.85
CA PRO A 204 -14.10 -21.03 -53.23
C PRO A 204 -15.55 -21.50 -53.43
#